data_AF-A0A1B6LRI0-F1
#
_entry.id   AF-A0A1B6LRI0-F1
#
_cell.length_a   1.000
_cell.length_b   1.000
_cell.length_c   1.000
_cell.angle_alpha   90.00
_cell.angle_beta   90.00
_cell.angle_gamma   90.00
#
_symmetry.space_group_name_H-M   'P 1'
#
loop_
_entity.id
_entity.type
_entity.pdbx_description
1 polymer ?
#
loop_
_entity_poly.entity_id
_entity_poly.type
_entity_poly.pdbx_seq_one_letter_code
_entity_poly.pdbx_strand_id
1 'polypeptide(L)'
;REWFNSHIKKLIEKHKINHYHSYSDLKASIVERLNRTLKERMWRMFTALGSYEWLSILPGLVKNYNNSVHRTIGMKPKDVKRKHIKSILERINQNGKQTE
;
A
#
# COMPACT_ATOMS: atom_id res chain seq x y z
N ARG A 1 17.15 10.77 12.58
CA ARG A 1 16.03 10.32 11.70
C ARG A 1 16.16 8.81 11.52
N GLU A 2 15.09 8.05 11.73
CA GLU A 2 15.09 6.58 11.69
C GLU A 2 15.66 6.01 10.38
N TRP A 3 15.27 6.56 9.22
CA TRP A 3 15.65 6.06 7.89
C TRP A 3 17.01 6.53 7.34
N PHE A 4 17.73 7.40 8.07
CA PHE A 4 19.03 7.97 7.62
C PHE A 4 20.19 7.62 8.57
N ASN A 5 20.02 6.58 9.39
CA ASN A 5 21.04 6.15 10.33
C ASN A 5 22.12 5.27 9.64
N SER A 6 23.24 5.08 10.33
CA SER A 6 24.39 4.31 9.83
C SER A 6 24.06 2.83 9.57
N HIS A 7 23.16 2.23 10.36
CA HIS A 7 22.72 0.83 10.17
C HIS A 7 21.93 0.68 8.87
N ILE A 8 20.99 1.58 8.60
CA ILE A 8 20.19 1.61 7.37
C ILE A 8 21.09 1.86 6.16
N LYS A 9 22.04 2.80 6.26
CA LYS A 9 23.01 3.05 5.17
C LYS A 9 23.79 1.78 4.80
N LYS A 10 24.35 1.08 5.80
CA LYS A 10 25.06 -0.20 5.59
C LYS A 10 24.17 -1.27 4.94
N LEU A 11 22.90 -1.36 5.36
CA LEU A 11 21.95 -2.31 4.80
C LEU A 11 21.65 -2.02 3.32
N ILE A 12 21.41 -0.76 2.99
CA ILE A 12 21.08 -0.30 1.63
C ILE A 12 22.26 -0.53 0.69
N GLU A 13 23.48 -0.21 1.13
CA GLU A 13 24.71 -0.47 0.37
C GLU A 13 24.91 -1.98 0.13
N LYS A 14 24.73 -2.80 1.18
CA LYS A 14 24.84 -4.27 1.09
C LYS A 14 23.88 -4.87 0.06
N HIS A 15 22.64 -4.37 0.01
CA HIS A 15 21.60 -4.87 -0.90
C HIS A 15 21.52 -4.12 -2.23
N LYS A 16 22.42 -3.17 -2.49
CA LYS A 16 22.44 -2.33 -3.70
C LYS A 16 21.09 -1.65 -3.97
N ILE A 17 20.44 -1.15 -2.91
CA ILE A 17 19.12 -0.53 -2.99
C ILE A 17 19.23 0.96 -3.34
N ASN A 18 18.41 1.37 -4.32
CA ASN A 18 17.99 2.73 -4.65
C ASN A 18 17.42 3.56 -3.48
N HIS A 19 18.18 4.17 -2.57
CA HIS A 19 17.57 4.96 -1.49
C HIS A 19 17.28 6.40 -1.90
N TYR A 20 16.00 6.73 -2.04
CA TYR A 20 15.53 8.08 -2.28
C TYR A 20 14.47 8.47 -1.25
N HIS A 21 14.41 9.76 -0.96
CA HIS A 21 13.32 10.37 -0.19
C HIS A 21 12.85 11.61 -0.93
N SER A 22 11.67 12.10 -0.54
CA SER A 22 11.19 13.36 -1.08
C SER A 22 10.36 14.11 -0.05
N TYR A 23 10.36 15.43 -0.22
CA TYR A 23 9.72 16.38 0.69
C TYR A 23 8.28 16.76 0.30
N SER A 24 7.63 16.03 -0.60
CA SER A 24 6.26 16.36 -1.03
C SER A 24 5.28 15.48 -0.28
N ASP A 25 4.27 16.10 0.33
CA ASP A 25 3.22 15.42 1.09
C ASP A 25 2.43 14.44 0.21
N LEU A 26 2.28 14.75 -1.08
CA LEU A 26 1.55 13.90 -2.03
C LEU A 26 2.21 12.54 -2.28
N LYS A 27 3.52 12.39 -1.99
CA LYS A 27 4.24 11.13 -2.24
C LYS A 27 3.87 10.02 -1.25
N ALA A 28 3.33 10.38 -0.09
CA ALA A 28 2.84 9.42 0.90
C ALA A 28 1.40 8.96 0.62
N SER A 29 0.65 9.64 -0.26
CA SER A 29 -0.78 9.43 -0.48
C SER A 29 -1.20 7.98 -0.79
N ILE A 30 -0.34 7.20 -1.44
CA ILE A 30 -0.58 5.78 -1.73
C ILE A 30 -0.58 4.96 -0.42
N VAL A 31 0.43 5.19 0.44
CA VAL A 31 0.56 4.51 1.73
C VAL A 31 -0.53 4.99 2.69
N GLU A 32 -0.87 6.28 2.68
CA GLU A 32 -1.96 6.82 3.49
C GLU A 32 -3.31 6.17 3.15
N ARG A 33 -3.60 5.95 1.87
CA ARG A 33 -4.81 5.24 1.43
C ARG A 33 -4.84 3.80 1.92
N LEU A 34 -3.69 3.10 1.89
CA LEU A 34 -3.55 1.76 2.45
C LEU A 34 -3.83 1.78 3.95
N ASN A 35 -3.18 2.68 4.69
CA ASN A 35 -3.33 2.81 6.15
C ASN A 35 -4.79 3.09 6.54
N ARG A 36 -5.46 3.99 5.82
CA ARG A 36 -6.90 4.26 6.01
C ARG A 36 -7.74 2.99 5.82
N THR A 37 -7.51 2.25 4.75
CA THR A 37 -8.25 1.00 4.45
C THR A 37 -8.01 -0.07 5.52
N LEU A 38 -6.75 -0.25 5.95
CA LEU A 38 -6.42 -1.20 7.00
C LEU A 38 -7.08 -0.81 8.32
N LYS A 39 -6.98 0.46 8.72
CA LYS A 39 -7.59 0.98 9.94
C LYS A 39 -9.11 0.78 9.93
N GLU A 40 -9.80 1.10 8.83
CA GLU A 40 -11.24 0.87 8.69
C GLU A 40 -11.61 -0.61 8.87
N ARG A 41 -10.83 -1.53 8.30
CA ARG A 41 -11.08 -2.97 8.44
C ARG A 41 -10.77 -3.47 9.86
N MET A 42 -9.71 -2.97 10.48
CA MET A 42 -9.36 -3.28 11.87
C MET A 42 -10.46 -2.85 12.83
N TRP A 43 -11.01 -1.64 12.67
CA TRP A 43 -12.10 -1.15 13.52
C TRP A 43 -13.33 -2.05 13.47
N ARG A 44 -13.70 -2.56 12.29
CA ARG A 44 -14.80 -3.53 12.16
C ARG A 44 -14.52 -4.82 12.93
N MET A 45 -13.28 -5.31 12.87
CA MET A 45 -12.87 -6.50 13.63
C MET A 45 -12.88 -6.25 15.14
N PHE A 46 -12.44 -5.07 15.59
CA PHE A 46 -12.47 -4.70 17.01
C PHE A 46 -13.89 -4.68 17.55
N THR A 47 -14.83 -4.09 16.81
CA THR A 47 -16.25 -4.10 17.19
C THR A 47 -16.82 -5.52 17.24
N ALA A 48 -16.45 -6.39 16.29
CA ALA A 48 -16.94 -7.76 16.23
C ALA A 48 -16.36 -8.67 17.33
N LEU A 49 -15.09 -8.47 17.69
CA LEU A 49 -14.38 -9.32 18.66
C LEU A 49 -14.47 -8.80 20.11
N GLY A 50 -14.85 -7.54 20.31
CA GLY A 50 -14.82 -6.89 21.62
C GLY A 50 -13.41 -6.70 22.19
N SER A 51 -12.38 -6.78 21.35
CA SER A 51 -10.96 -6.67 21.72
C SER A 51 -10.20 -5.80 20.73
N TYR A 52 -9.19 -5.10 21.23
CA TYR A 52 -8.25 -4.29 20.44
C TYR A 52 -6.97 -5.05 20.06
N GLU A 53 -6.96 -6.36 20.28
CA GLU A 53 -5.87 -7.22 19.82
C GLU A 53 -5.82 -7.19 18.29
N TRP A 54 -4.71 -6.67 17.74
CA TRP A 54 -4.57 -6.43 16.31
C TRP A 54 -3.56 -7.35 15.63
N LEU A 55 -2.61 -7.93 16.37
CA LEU A 55 -1.56 -8.76 15.80
C LEU A 55 -2.13 -10.07 15.24
N SER A 56 -3.15 -10.66 15.89
CA SER A 56 -3.78 -11.89 15.39
C SER A 56 -4.62 -11.67 14.12
N ILE A 57 -5.30 -10.52 14.02
CA ILE A 57 -6.19 -10.22 12.87
C ILE A 57 -5.44 -9.66 11.66
N LEU A 58 -4.28 -9.00 11.86
CA LEU A 58 -3.57 -8.29 10.80
C LEU A 58 -3.23 -9.19 9.59
N PRO A 59 -2.70 -10.42 9.74
CA PRO A 59 -2.41 -11.29 8.60
C PRO A 59 -3.65 -11.57 7.74
N GLY A 60 -4.80 -11.77 8.37
CA GLY A 60 -6.08 -11.97 7.68
C GLY A 60 -6.51 -10.73 6.90
N LEU A 61 -6.37 -9.54 7.50
CA LEU A 61 -6.72 -8.27 6.86
C LEU A 61 -5.84 -7.97 5.63
N VAL A 62 -4.53 -8.19 5.75
CA VAL A 62 -3.58 -8.01 4.64
C VAL A 62 -3.84 -9.02 3.52
N LYS A 63 -4.08 -10.29 3.87
CA LYS A 63 -4.47 -11.32 2.90
C LYS A 63 -5.72 -10.88 2.15
N ASN A 64 -6.76 -10.44 2.86
CA ASN A 64 -7.99 -9.97 2.23
C ASN A 64 -7.74 -8.76 1.33
N TYR A 65 -6.94 -7.78 1.76
CA TYR A 65 -6.62 -6.59 0.96
C TYR A 65 -5.95 -6.94 -0.37
N ASN A 66 -4.98 -7.87 -0.34
CA ASN A 66 -4.26 -8.33 -1.52
C ASN A 66 -5.11 -9.21 -2.45
N ASN A 67 -6.20 -9.78 -1.95
CA ASN A 67 -7.12 -10.64 -2.71
C ASN A 67 -8.38 -9.91 -3.23
N SER A 68 -8.67 -8.70 -2.76
CA SER A 68 -9.79 -7.89 -3.27
C SER A 68 -9.41 -7.22 -4.59
N VAL A 69 -10.38 -7.08 -5.51
CA VAL A 69 -10.20 -6.27 -6.73
C VAL A 69 -10.18 -4.79 -6.34
N HIS A 70 -9.19 -4.06 -6.82
CA HIS A 70 -9.05 -2.62 -6.56
C HIS A 70 -9.54 -1.80 -7.75
N ARG A 71 -10.39 -0.80 -7.50
CA ARG A 71 -11.00 0.04 -8.56
C ARG A 71 -9.97 0.66 -9.52
N THR A 72 -8.90 1.22 -8.96
CA THR A 72 -7.84 1.93 -9.71
C THR A 72 -7.14 1.02 -10.73
N ILE A 73 -6.77 -0.19 -10.32
CA ILE A 73 -6.01 -1.13 -11.16
C ILE A 73 -6.92 -2.14 -11.90
N GLY A 74 -8.19 -2.27 -11.51
CA GLY A 74 -9.15 -3.19 -12.11
C GLY A 74 -8.88 -4.67 -11.83
N MET A 75 -7.93 -5.01 -10.95
CA MET A 75 -7.56 -6.38 -10.60
C MET A 75 -7.14 -6.51 -9.14
N LYS A 76 -6.82 -7.73 -8.70
CA LYS A 76 -6.30 -7.98 -7.35
C LYS A 76 -4.82 -7.59 -7.28
N PRO A 77 -4.36 -6.88 -6.23
CA PRO A 77 -2.96 -6.48 -6.11
C PRO A 77 -1.97 -7.64 -6.24
N LYS A 78 -2.29 -8.80 -5.64
CA LYS A 78 -1.42 -9.99 -5.69
C LYS A 78 -1.20 -10.55 -7.10
N ASP A 79 -2.12 -10.26 -8.03
CA ASP A 79 -2.11 -10.81 -9.39
C ASP A 79 -1.43 -9.85 -10.38
N VAL A 80 -0.98 -8.67 -9.93
CA VAL A 80 -0.29 -7.68 -10.76
C VAL A 80 1.08 -8.22 -11.20
N LYS A 81 1.31 -8.22 -12.51
CA LYS A 81 2.56 -8.63 -13.16
C LYS A 81 3.02 -7.52 -14.11
N ARG A 82 4.28 -7.55 -14.54
CA ARG A 82 4.86 -6.55 -15.46
C ARG A 82 4.03 -6.35 -16.74
N LYS A 83 3.46 -7.43 -17.29
CA LYS A 83 2.59 -7.36 -18.48
C LYS A 83 1.32 -6.52 -18.29
N HIS A 84 0.87 -6.29 -17.05
CA HIS A 84 -0.32 -5.49 -16.76
C HIS A 84 -0.03 -3.98 -16.64
N ILE A 85 1.24 -3.56 -16.61
CA ILE A 85 1.61 -2.17 -16.35
C ILE A 85 0.98 -1.24 -17.38
N LYS A 86 1.09 -1.56 -18.68
CA LYS A 86 0.54 -0.74 -19.77
C LYS A 86 -0.96 -0.52 -19.60
N SER A 87 -1.73 -1.59 -19.43
CA SER A 87 -3.19 -1.51 -19.25
C SER A 87 -3.60 -0.78 -17.97
N ILE A 88 -2.82 -0.93 -16.88
CA ILE A 88 -3.08 -0.22 -15.62
C ILE A 88 -2.86 1.29 -15.80
N LEU A 89 -1.78 1.70 -16.45
CA LEU A 89 -1.50 3.11 -16.71
C LEU A 89 -2.57 3.75 -17.61
N GLU A 90 -2.97 3.07 -18.68
CA GLU A 90 -4.07 3.51 -19.55
C GLU A 90 -5.36 3.73 -18.75
N ARG A 91 -5.71 2.79 -17.86
CA ARG A 91 -6.88 2.89 -16.98
C ARG A 91 -6.80 4.07 -16.01
N ILE A 92 -5.64 4.29 -15.39
CA ILE A 92 -5.44 5.41 -14.46
C ILE A 92 -5.63 6.74 -15.20
N ASN A 93 -5.06 6.87 -16.39
CA ASN A 93 -5.17 8.07 -17.21
C ASN A 93 -6.61 8.34 -17.66
N GLN A 94 -7.36 7.30 -18.04
CA GLN A 94 -8.78 7.42 -18.41
C GLN A 94 -9.65 7.89 -17.24
N ASN A 95 -9.42 7.36 -16.04
CA ASN A 95 -10.17 7.77 -14.84
C ASN A 95 -9.87 9.22 -14.45
N GLY A 96 -8.65 9.72 -14.71
CA GLY A 96 -8.29 11.11 -14.43
C GLY A 96 -9.01 12.12 -15.35
N LYS A 97 -9.28 11.75 -16.60
CA LYS A 97 -9.99 12.60 -17.57
C LYS A 97 -11.50 12.72 -17.34
N GLN A 98 -12.09 11.85 -16.51
CA GLN A 98 -13.53 11.89 -16.20
C GLN A 98 -13.86 12.82 -15.02
N THR A 99 -12.84 13.37 -14.35
CA THR A 99 -12.97 14.23 -13.17
C THR A 99 -12.71 15.72 -13.47
N GLU A 100 -12.66 16.10 -14.74
CA GLU A 100 -12.60 17.50 -15.22
C GLU A 100 -13.90 17.88 -15.95
#